data_AF-A0AA51T0A5-F1
#
_entry.id   AF-A0AA51T0A5-F1
#
_cell.length_a   1.000
_cell.length_b   1.000
_cell.length_c   1.000
_cell.angle_alpha   90.00
_cell.angle_beta   90.00
_cell.angle_gamma   90.00
#
_symmetry.space_group_name_H-M   'P 1'
#
loop_
_entity.id
_entity.type
_entity.pdbx_description
1 polymer ?
#
loop_
_entity_poly.entity_id
_entity_poly.type
_entity_poly.pdbx_seq_one_letter_code
_entity_poly.pdbx_strand_id
1 'polypeptide(L)'
;MDLETKNYILKNIFDFFQYSKRYDRLVLTGILNSMDYHDDYITFNKLRFKIGRNAGRDKILGFFLANLPVLIEGRRTERNDLTPKLTKLKNDTLELISLGKFNELATLDMYLLLEMGLRCAYSIWVGKKAIIERPGYDKIILYDQDYRKIKLYLRLNKIGHYDVLVNGQPFPSSQNSLLHWSEKFTDRNSDLLFRLALNIRNLLAHGENEWELYPFKESVESSSYAVGKVLDRIKL
;
A
#
# COMPACT_ATOMS: atom_id res chain seq x y z
N MET A 1 12.63 -10.39 20.48
CA MET A 1 11.17 -10.65 20.47
C MET A 1 10.92 -12.16 20.54
N ASP A 2 10.07 -12.60 21.46
CA ASP A 2 9.79 -14.03 21.69
C ASP A 2 8.92 -14.65 20.58
N LEU A 3 8.87 -15.99 20.53
CA LEU A 3 8.15 -16.76 19.51
C LEU A 3 6.62 -16.60 19.62
N GLU A 4 6.08 -16.42 20.83
CA GLU A 4 4.64 -16.29 21.06
C GLU A 4 4.12 -14.99 20.45
N THR A 5 4.85 -13.88 20.66
CA THR A 5 4.57 -12.58 20.06
C THR A 5 4.63 -12.63 18.53
N LYS A 6 5.64 -13.29 17.95
CA LYS A 6 5.76 -13.44 16.49
C LYS A 6 4.57 -14.22 15.89
N ASN A 7 4.19 -15.32 16.53
CA ASN A 7 3.04 -16.12 16.12
C ASN A 7 1.73 -15.34 16.24
N TYR A 8 1.57 -14.55 17.30
CA TYR A 8 0.43 -13.66 17.48
C TYR A 8 0.29 -12.65 16.33
N ILE A 9 1.39 -11.99 15.96
CA ILE A 9 1.39 -11.00 14.87
C ILE A 9 1.04 -11.68 13.54
N LEU A 10 1.69 -12.81 13.21
CA LEU A 10 1.39 -13.54 11.97
C LEU A 10 -0.07 -13.97 11.92
N LYS A 11 -0.61 -14.53 13.00
CA LYS A 11 -2.01 -14.94 13.04
C LYS A 11 -2.93 -13.76 12.72
N ASN A 12 -2.78 -12.64 13.44
CA ASN A 12 -3.59 -11.45 13.23
C ASN A 12 -3.52 -10.94 11.78
N ILE A 13 -2.33 -10.91 11.17
CA ILE A 13 -2.18 -10.48 9.77
C ILE A 13 -2.96 -11.42 8.84
N PHE A 14 -2.76 -12.74 8.98
CA PHE A 14 -3.38 -13.71 8.10
C PHE A 14 -4.90 -13.87 8.32
N ASP A 15 -5.43 -13.47 9.48
CA ASP A 15 -6.87 -13.46 9.74
C ASP A 15 -7.61 -12.46 8.84
N PHE A 16 -6.96 -11.36 8.43
CA PHE A 16 -7.56 -10.36 7.52
C PHE A 16 -6.95 -10.34 6.11
N PHE A 17 -5.85 -11.04 5.85
CA PHE A 17 -5.09 -10.87 4.61
C PHE A 17 -5.73 -11.60 3.40
N GLN A 18 -6.72 -10.96 2.78
CA GLN A 18 -7.56 -11.54 1.71
C GLN A 18 -6.80 -11.98 0.45
N TYR A 19 -5.65 -11.35 0.15
CA TYR A 19 -4.92 -11.57 -1.10
C TYR A 19 -3.58 -12.28 -0.90
N SER A 20 -3.44 -13.09 0.15
CA SER A 20 -2.17 -13.74 0.47
C SER A 20 -1.73 -14.74 -0.62
N LYS A 21 -0.41 -14.82 -0.82
CA LYS A 21 0.29 -15.75 -1.72
C LYS A 21 1.14 -16.72 -0.89
N ARG A 22 1.45 -17.88 -1.48
CA ARG A 22 2.19 -18.98 -0.81
C ARG A 22 3.50 -18.55 -0.12
N TYR A 23 4.19 -17.54 -0.66
CA TYR A 23 5.49 -17.09 -0.14
C TYR A 23 5.39 -15.97 0.91
N ASP A 24 4.23 -15.35 1.09
CA ASP A 24 4.09 -14.18 1.96
C ASP A 24 4.38 -14.50 3.41
N ARG A 25 3.93 -15.66 3.87
CA ARG A 25 4.16 -16.11 5.25
C ARG A 25 5.65 -16.26 5.55
N LEU A 26 6.43 -16.73 4.58
CA LEU A 26 7.88 -16.87 4.72
C LEU A 26 8.56 -15.50 4.81
N VAL A 27 8.14 -14.55 3.96
CA VAL A 27 8.68 -13.17 3.98
C VAL A 27 8.37 -12.49 5.31
N LEU A 28 7.12 -12.52 5.76
CA LEU A 28 6.71 -11.92 7.05
C LEU A 28 7.39 -12.59 8.24
N THR A 29 7.56 -13.92 8.21
CA THR A 29 8.32 -14.63 9.25
C THR A 29 9.79 -14.19 9.26
N GLY A 30 10.41 -14.01 8.09
CA GLY A 30 11.77 -13.51 7.97
C GLY A 30 11.92 -12.10 8.57
N ILE A 31 10.99 -11.19 8.26
CA ILE A 31 10.95 -9.84 8.83
C ILE A 31 10.85 -9.92 10.36
N LEU A 32 9.87 -10.64 10.90
CA LEU A 32 9.68 -10.81 12.35
C LEU A 32 10.90 -11.44 13.03
N ASN A 33 11.61 -12.34 12.36
CA ASN A 33 12.83 -12.94 12.91
C ASN A 33 14.02 -11.98 12.96
N SER A 34 14.04 -10.98 12.08
CA SER A 34 15.05 -9.92 12.10
C SER A 34 14.71 -8.75 13.03
N MET A 35 13.53 -8.77 13.65
CA MET A 35 13.11 -7.78 14.63
C MET A 35 13.48 -8.24 16.04
N ASP A 36 14.02 -7.31 16.82
CA ASP A 36 14.20 -7.51 18.26
C ASP A 36 13.43 -6.45 19.06
N TYR A 37 13.10 -6.78 20.30
CA TYR A 37 12.43 -5.88 21.24
C TYR A 37 13.14 -5.97 22.59
N HIS A 38 13.74 -4.85 23.01
CA HIS A 38 14.52 -4.73 24.24
C HIS A 38 14.49 -3.28 24.74
N ASP A 39 14.41 -3.09 26.06
CA ASP A 39 14.41 -1.78 26.74
C ASP A 39 13.47 -0.72 26.12
N ASP A 40 12.24 -1.10 25.75
CA ASP A 40 11.21 -0.20 25.18
C ASP A 40 11.40 0.13 23.70
N TYR A 41 12.38 -0.50 23.05
CA TYR A 41 12.70 -0.28 21.65
C TYR A 41 12.48 -1.53 20.83
N ILE A 42 11.90 -1.33 19.64
CA ILE A 42 12.01 -2.29 18.55
C ILE A 42 13.23 -1.94 17.72
N THR A 43 14.06 -2.93 17.42
CA THR A 43 15.21 -2.80 16.53
C THR A 43 15.02 -3.66 15.29
N PHE A 44 15.37 -3.10 14.14
CA PHE A 44 15.26 -3.77 12.84
C PHE A 44 16.20 -3.09 11.85
N ASN A 45 17.04 -3.85 11.13
CA ASN A 45 17.94 -3.31 10.09
C ASN A 45 18.71 -2.04 10.52
N LYS A 46 19.29 -2.05 11.72
CA LYS A 46 20.02 -0.91 12.36
C LYS A 46 19.15 0.31 12.70
N LEU A 47 17.85 0.25 12.48
CA LEU A 47 16.88 1.21 12.98
C LEU A 47 16.48 0.82 14.40
N ARG A 48 16.21 1.84 15.22
CA ARG A 48 15.78 1.68 16.61
C ARG A 48 14.63 2.64 16.87
N PHE A 49 13.49 2.08 17.25
CA PHE A 49 12.23 2.79 17.39
C PHE A 49 11.67 2.62 18.79
N LYS A 50 11.38 3.73 19.47
CA LYS A 50 10.81 3.68 20.83
C LYS A 50 9.31 3.43 20.74
N ILE A 51 8.83 2.40 21.43
CA ILE A 51 7.40 2.06 21.47
C ILE A 51 6.82 2.01 22.90
N GLY A 52 7.66 2.22 23.92
CA GLY A 52 7.23 2.35 25.32
C GLY A 52 7.54 1.12 26.19
N ARG A 53 7.51 1.32 27.52
CA ARG A 53 7.82 0.26 28.50
C ARG A 53 6.82 -0.88 28.47
N ASN A 54 7.34 -2.11 28.54
CA ASN A 54 6.55 -3.34 28.61
C ASN A 54 5.46 -3.40 27.53
N ALA A 55 5.80 -3.03 26.29
CA ALA A 55 4.87 -3.10 25.18
C ALA A 55 4.30 -4.52 25.05
N GLY A 56 2.99 -4.65 25.30
CA GLY A 56 2.26 -5.89 25.07
C GLY A 56 2.21 -6.24 23.59
N ARG A 57 1.76 -7.46 23.29
CA ARG A 57 1.69 -7.99 21.92
C ARG A 57 0.87 -7.09 20.96
N ASP A 58 -0.16 -6.42 21.45
CA ASP A 58 -0.97 -5.49 20.67
C ASP A 58 -0.23 -4.22 20.25
N LYS A 59 0.59 -3.65 21.15
CA LYS A 59 1.43 -2.49 20.81
C LYS A 59 2.50 -2.87 19.78
N ILE A 60 3.07 -4.06 19.91
CA ILE A 60 4.06 -4.58 18.95
C ILE A 60 3.38 -4.84 17.59
N LEU A 61 2.16 -5.39 17.58
CA LEU A 61 1.36 -5.55 16.37
C LEU A 61 1.04 -4.19 15.74
N GLY A 62 0.61 -3.20 16.52
CA GLY A 62 0.35 -1.84 16.05
C GLY A 62 1.58 -1.16 15.45
N PHE A 63 2.75 -1.33 16.08
CA PHE A 63 4.03 -0.91 15.48
C PHE A 63 4.30 -1.64 14.16
N PHE A 64 4.12 -2.96 14.13
CA PHE A 64 4.41 -3.78 12.95
C PHE A 64 3.54 -3.35 11.77
N LEU A 65 2.24 -3.20 12.00
CA LEU A 65 1.29 -2.72 11.00
C LEU A 65 1.69 -1.31 10.55
N ALA A 66 1.83 -0.34 11.44
CA ALA A 66 2.17 1.04 11.07
C ALA A 66 3.50 1.21 10.32
N ASN A 67 4.38 0.20 10.31
CA ASN A 67 5.72 0.28 9.73
C ASN A 67 6.05 -0.82 8.72
N LEU A 68 5.05 -1.56 8.22
CA LEU A 68 5.25 -2.52 7.13
C LEU A 68 6.05 -1.98 5.93
N PRO A 69 5.88 -0.73 5.47
CA PRO A 69 6.66 -0.22 4.35
C PRO A 69 8.18 -0.25 4.59
N VAL A 70 8.67 0.24 5.74
CA VAL A 70 10.10 0.20 6.05
C VAL A 70 10.56 -1.20 6.42
N LEU A 71 9.69 -2.03 6.99
CA LEU A 71 10.00 -3.43 7.32
C LEU A 71 10.17 -4.30 6.05
N ILE A 72 9.43 -4.02 4.99
CA ILE A 72 9.50 -4.79 3.72
C ILE A 72 10.56 -4.21 2.78
N GLU A 73 10.58 -2.89 2.56
CA GLU A 73 11.49 -2.26 1.59
C GLU A 73 12.83 -1.89 2.21
N GLY A 74 12.97 -1.90 3.54
CA GLY A 74 14.11 -1.35 4.26
C GLY A 74 14.08 0.18 4.29
N ARG A 75 15.10 0.81 4.90
CA ARG A 75 15.28 2.27 4.87
C ARG A 75 15.56 2.71 3.44
N ARG A 76 14.82 3.71 2.96
CA ARG A 76 14.98 4.27 1.62
C ARG A 76 15.14 5.78 1.69
N THR A 77 15.79 6.33 0.69
CA THR A 77 15.78 7.78 0.49
C THR A 77 14.41 8.19 0.01
N GLU A 78 13.88 9.24 0.61
CA GLU A 78 12.64 9.87 0.20
C GLU A 78 12.65 10.20 -1.30
N ARG A 79 11.54 9.92 -1.97
CA ARG A 79 11.38 10.25 -3.38
C ARG A 79 10.72 11.62 -3.58
N ASN A 80 11.30 12.42 -4.46
CA ASN A 80 10.88 13.82 -4.69
C ASN A 80 10.18 14.04 -6.04
N ASP A 81 10.28 13.11 -6.98
CA ASP A 81 9.69 13.19 -8.32
C ASP A 81 8.32 12.47 -8.41
N LEU A 82 7.54 12.51 -7.34
CA LEU A 82 6.16 12.06 -7.34
C LEU A 82 5.23 13.10 -8.00
N THR A 83 4.04 12.67 -8.42
CA THR A 83 3.03 13.63 -8.92
C THR A 83 2.63 14.62 -7.82
N PRO A 84 2.20 15.85 -8.14
CA PRO A 84 1.86 16.86 -7.12
C PRO A 84 0.86 16.36 -6.06
N LYS A 85 -0.10 15.52 -6.48
CA LYS A 85 -1.09 14.92 -5.59
C LYS A 85 -0.47 13.95 -4.58
N LEU A 86 0.47 13.12 -5.03
CA LEU A 86 1.18 12.16 -4.18
C LEU A 86 2.20 12.87 -3.28
N THR A 87 2.88 13.90 -3.80
CA THR A 87 3.80 14.74 -3.01
C THR A 87 3.06 15.44 -1.87
N LYS A 88 1.89 16.01 -2.14
CA LYS A 88 1.05 16.60 -1.09
C LYS A 88 0.70 15.58 -0.01
N LEU A 89 0.16 14.42 -0.40
CA LEU A 89 -0.23 13.38 0.55
C LEU A 89 0.95 12.87 1.39
N LYS A 90 2.12 12.66 0.77
CA LYS A 90 3.36 12.32 1.46
C LYS A 90 3.72 13.36 2.53
N ASN A 91 3.72 14.65 2.17
CA ASN A 91 4.07 15.73 3.08
C ASN A 91 3.05 15.88 4.22
N ASP A 92 1.76 15.82 3.92
CA ASP A 92 0.69 15.84 4.91
C ASP A 92 0.86 14.66 5.91
N THR A 93 1.22 13.47 5.41
CA THR A 93 1.49 12.29 6.26
C THR A 93 2.69 12.51 7.18
N LEU A 94 3.79 13.07 6.67
CA LEU A 94 4.97 13.40 7.47
C LEU A 94 4.64 14.42 8.56
N GLU A 95 3.81 15.41 8.25
CA GLU A 95 3.33 16.39 9.21
C GLU A 95 2.52 15.71 10.33
N LEU A 96 1.56 14.83 9.98
CA LEU A 96 0.78 14.07 10.96
C LEU A 96 1.64 13.24 11.90
N ILE A 97 2.67 12.56 11.38
CA ILE A 97 3.63 11.81 12.20
C ILE A 97 4.39 12.75 13.14
N SER A 98 4.81 13.93 12.65
CA SER A 98 5.54 14.91 13.45
C SER A 98 4.73 15.47 14.62
N LEU A 99 3.40 15.52 14.50
CA LEU A 99 2.50 15.96 15.58
C LEU A 99 2.40 14.93 16.71
N GLY A 100 2.65 13.64 16.43
CA GLY A 100 2.67 12.56 17.42
C GLY A 100 1.33 12.29 18.11
N LYS A 101 0.21 12.78 17.56
CA LYS A 101 -1.14 12.70 18.17
C LYS A 101 -2.16 11.90 17.36
N PHE A 102 -1.97 11.76 16.05
CA PHE A 102 -2.95 11.18 15.12
C PHE A 102 -2.33 10.00 14.37
N ASN A 103 -1.87 9.00 15.10
CA ASN A 103 -1.08 7.89 14.54
C ASN A 103 -1.90 7.01 13.60
N GLU A 104 -3.19 6.85 13.88
CA GLU A 104 -4.15 6.11 13.06
C GLU A 104 -4.36 6.82 11.72
N LEU A 105 -4.56 8.13 11.76
CA LEU A 105 -4.72 8.96 10.55
C LEU A 105 -3.42 8.99 9.74
N ALA A 106 -2.27 9.17 10.38
CA ALA A 106 -0.96 9.10 9.72
C ALA A 106 -0.74 7.75 9.04
N THR A 107 -1.07 6.64 9.71
CA THR A 107 -0.95 5.29 9.14
C THR A 107 -1.91 5.08 7.97
N LEU A 108 -3.15 5.57 8.08
CA LEU A 108 -4.15 5.51 7.02
C LEU A 108 -3.70 6.29 5.79
N ASP A 109 -3.19 7.50 5.97
CA ASP A 109 -2.71 8.37 4.88
C ASP A 109 -1.44 7.80 4.22
N MET A 110 -0.55 7.19 5.00
CA MET A 110 0.60 6.45 4.47
C MET A 110 0.17 5.30 3.56
N TYR A 111 -0.86 4.53 3.93
CA TYR A 111 -1.36 3.48 3.05
C TYR A 111 -2.20 3.99 1.89
N LEU A 112 -2.89 5.13 2.07
CA LEU A 112 -3.53 5.84 0.97
C LEU A 112 -2.51 6.29 -0.08
N LEU A 113 -1.29 6.66 0.33
CA LEU A 113 -0.20 7.00 -0.59
C LEU A 113 0.14 5.83 -1.52
N LEU A 114 0.26 4.62 -0.98
CA LEU A 114 0.49 3.41 -1.77
C LEU A 114 -0.69 3.12 -2.73
N GLU A 115 -1.92 3.17 -2.23
CA GLU A 115 -3.11 2.97 -3.07
C GLU A 115 -3.22 4.00 -4.20
N MET A 116 -3.04 5.28 -3.87
CA MET A 116 -3.08 6.35 -4.86
C MET A 116 -1.91 6.25 -5.84
N GLY A 117 -0.76 5.76 -5.39
CA GLY A 117 0.37 5.40 -6.24
C GLY A 117 -0.04 4.45 -7.36
N LEU A 118 -0.75 3.35 -7.04
CA LEU A 118 -1.24 2.39 -8.05
C LEU A 118 -2.25 3.01 -9.02
N ARG A 119 -3.15 3.87 -8.53
CA ARG A 119 -4.12 4.57 -9.38
C ARG A 119 -3.44 5.58 -10.32
N CYS A 120 -2.42 6.28 -9.83
CA CYS A 120 -1.59 7.17 -10.64
C CYS A 120 -0.79 6.39 -11.69
N ALA A 121 -0.18 5.27 -11.29
CA ALA A 121 0.48 4.31 -12.18
C ALA A 121 -0.45 3.88 -13.33
N TYR A 122 -1.67 3.47 -13.03
CA TYR A 122 -2.65 3.10 -14.07
C TYR A 122 -2.95 4.26 -15.01
N SER A 123 -3.14 5.46 -14.46
CA SER A 123 -3.45 6.67 -15.26
C SER A 123 -2.30 7.03 -16.21
N ILE A 124 -1.05 6.86 -15.77
CA ILE A 124 0.13 7.07 -16.62
C ILE A 124 0.19 6.01 -17.72
N TRP A 125 -0.05 4.74 -17.38
CA TRP A 125 -0.06 3.64 -18.35
C TRP A 125 -1.13 3.82 -19.44
N VAL A 126 -2.32 4.32 -19.08
CA VAL A 126 -3.36 4.67 -20.05
C VAL A 126 -2.87 5.75 -21.03
N GLY A 127 -2.06 6.69 -20.55
CA GLY A 127 -1.53 7.79 -21.35
C GLY A 127 -2.60 8.81 -21.74
N LYS A 128 -2.39 9.51 -22.86
CA LYS A 128 -3.28 10.60 -23.32
C LYS A 128 -4.63 10.12 -23.87
N LYS A 129 -4.73 8.84 -24.23
CA LYS A 129 -5.88 8.25 -24.91
C LYS A 129 -6.22 6.90 -24.29
N ALA A 130 -7.45 6.77 -23.83
CA ALA A 130 -8.06 5.51 -23.43
C ALA A 130 -8.95 4.98 -24.56
N ILE A 131 -8.67 3.78 -25.05
CA ILE A 131 -9.52 3.03 -25.98
C ILE A 131 -10.32 2.04 -25.17
N ILE A 132 -11.63 2.25 -25.08
CA ILE A 132 -12.58 1.36 -24.41
C ILE A 132 -13.14 0.40 -25.45
N GLU A 133 -12.94 -0.90 -25.23
CA GLU A 133 -13.42 -1.97 -26.11
C GLU A 133 -14.36 -2.90 -25.33
N ARG A 134 -15.44 -3.34 -25.99
CA ARG A 134 -16.47 -4.21 -25.42
C ARG A 134 -16.94 -5.20 -26.49
N PRO A 135 -17.21 -6.48 -26.15
CA PRO A 135 -17.73 -7.45 -27.10
C PRO A 135 -19.04 -6.97 -27.75
N GLY A 136 -19.08 -6.92 -29.08
CA GLY A 136 -20.28 -6.54 -29.83
C GLY A 136 -20.58 -5.04 -29.91
N TYR A 137 -19.66 -4.16 -29.47
CA TYR A 137 -19.81 -2.71 -29.57
C TYR A 137 -18.59 -2.06 -30.22
N ASP A 138 -18.83 -0.90 -30.85
CA ASP A 138 -17.74 -0.07 -31.39
C ASP A 138 -16.79 0.43 -30.30
N LYS A 139 -15.52 0.62 -30.69
CA LYS A 139 -14.48 1.16 -29.82
C LYS A 139 -14.79 2.61 -29.48
N ILE A 140 -14.70 2.96 -28.21
CA ILE A 140 -14.87 4.34 -27.73
C ILE A 140 -13.49 4.90 -27.40
N ILE A 141 -13.21 6.10 -27.93
CA ILE A 141 -11.96 6.79 -27.69
C ILE A 141 -12.21 7.96 -26.74
N LEU A 142 -11.54 7.96 -25.59
CA LEU A 142 -11.58 9.05 -24.62
C LEU A 142 -10.18 9.66 -24.48
N TYR A 143 -10.12 10.99 -24.38
CA TYR A 143 -8.87 11.74 -24.21
C TYR A 143 -8.74 12.28 -22.78
N ASP A 144 -7.51 12.47 -22.31
CA ASP A 144 -7.16 13.08 -21.01
C ASP A 144 -7.88 12.44 -19.80
N GLN A 145 -7.97 11.11 -19.86
CA GLN A 145 -8.60 10.30 -18.83
C GLN A 145 -7.59 9.85 -17.77
N ASP A 146 -8.04 9.85 -16.52
CA ASP A 146 -7.36 9.17 -15.42
C ASP A 146 -8.17 7.95 -14.97
N TYR A 147 -7.59 7.11 -14.11
CA TYR A 147 -8.24 5.92 -13.57
C TYR A 147 -9.66 6.20 -13.03
N ARG A 148 -9.85 7.32 -12.32
CA ARG A 148 -11.14 7.69 -11.71
C ARG A 148 -12.14 8.13 -12.78
N LYS A 149 -11.72 8.91 -13.77
CA LYS A 149 -12.59 9.36 -14.86
C LYS A 149 -13.07 8.20 -15.73
N ILE A 150 -12.19 7.24 -16.04
CA ILE A 150 -12.59 6.00 -16.74
C ILE A 150 -13.60 5.23 -15.90
N LYS A 151 -13.31 4.99 -14.60
CA LYS A 151 -14.22 4.29 -13.70
C LYS A 151 -15.59 4.97 -13.62
N LEU A 152 -15.61 6.31 -13.56
CA LEU A 152 -16.83 7.11 -13.56
C LEU A 152 -17.60 6.98 -14.89
N TYR A 153 -16.90 7.08 -16.02
CA TYR A 153 -17.48 6.92 -17.34
C TYR A 153 -18.19 5.58 -17.50
N LEU A 154 -17.53 4.48 -17.13
CA LEU A 154 -18.11 3.14 -17.20
C LEU A 154 -19.37 3.03 -16.33
N ARG A 155 -19.34 3.58 -15.11
CA ARG A 155 -20.48 3.59 -14.19
C ARG A 155 -21.67 4.39 -14.75
N LEU A 156 -21.43 5.60 -15.25
CA LEU A 156 -22.49 6.47 -15.77
C LEU A 156 -23.17 5.89 -17.01
N ASN A 157 -22.42 5.16 -17.83
CA ASN A 157 -22.93 4.49 -19.02
C ASN A 157 -23.46 3.07 -18.73
N LYS A 158 -23.58 2.68 -17.45
CA LYS A 158 -24.04 1.35 -17.00
C LYS A 158 -23.27 0.20 -17.68
N ILE A 159 -21.99 0.41 -17.93
CA ILE A 159 -21.13 -0.57 -18.59
C ILE A 159 -20.66 -1.57 -17.54
N GLY A 160 -20.96 -2.85 -17.75
CA GLY A 160 -20.50 -3.95 -16.92
C GLY A 160 -18.97 -3.96 -16.80
N HIS A 161 -18.46 -4.18 -15.58
CA HIS A 161 -17.04 -4.08 -15.30
C HIS A 161 -16.19 -5.23 -15.83
N TYR A 162 -16.81 -6.37 -16.12
CA TYR A 162 -16.12 -7.63 -16.41
C TYR A 162 -15.73 -7.81 -17.88
N ASP A 163 -16.36 -7.06 -18.79
CA ASP A 163 -16.19 -7.22 -20.25
C ASP A 163 -15.51 -6.01 -20.92
N VAL A 164 -14.96 -5.10 -20.12
CA VAL A 164 -14.34 -3.87 -20.63
C VAL A 164 -12.84 -4.04 -20.72
N LEU A 165 -12.32 -3.86 -21.92
CA LEU A 165 -10.90 -3.65 -22.14
C LEU A 165 -10.62 -2.15 -22.23
N VAL A 166 -9.59 -1.68 -21.54
CA VAL A 166 -8.97 -0.37 -21.77
C VAL A 166 -7.59 -0.58 -22.33
N ASN A 167 -7.33 -0.03 -23.52
CA ASN A 167 -6.09 -0.21 -24.27
C ASN A 167 -5.71 -1.71 -24.40
N GLY A 168 -6.72 -2.54 -24.71
CA GLY A 168 -6.55 -3.99 -24.91
C GLY A 168 -6.37 -4.83 -23.65
N GLN A 169 -6.43 -4.25 -22.44
CA GLN A 169 -6.34 -4.99 -21.17
C GLN A 169 -7.62 -4.85 -20.34
N PRO A 170 -8.03 -5.88 -19.58
CA PRO A 170 -9.17 -5.78 -18.67
C PRO A 170 -9.05 -4.55 -17.75
N PHE A 171 -10.11 -3.75 -17.68
CA PHE A 171 -10.14 -2.59 -16.81
C PHE A 171 -10.12 -3.02 -15.34
N PRO A 172 -9.17 -2.54 -14.51
CA PRO A 172 -9.11 -2.90 -13.10
C PRO A 172 -10.15 -2.13 -12.29
N SER A 173 -11.41 -2.57 -12.34
CA SER A 173 -12.57 -1.93 -11.71
C SER A 173 -12.57 -2.00 -10.17
N SER A 174 -11.91 -2.99 -9.58
CA SER A 174 -11.77 -3.22 -8.14
C SER A 174 -10.34 -3.03 -7.65
N GLN A 175 -10.15 -2.86 -6.33
CA GLN A 175 -8.83 -2.81 -5.70
C GLN A 175 -8.01 -4.08 -6.00
N ASN A 176 -8.63 -5.26 -5.90
CA ASN A 176 -7.96 -6.53 -6.21
C ASN A 176 -7.52 -6.59 -7.69
N SER A 177 -8.38 -6.18 -8.62
CA SER A 177 -8.01 -6.16 -10.04
C SER A 177 -6.90 -5.15 -10.34
N LEU A 178 -6.83 -4.04 -9.59
CA LEU A 178 -5.74 -3.05 -9.71
C LEU A 178 -4.42 -3.60 -9.18
N LEU A 179 -4.46 -4.32 -8.05
CA LEU A 179 -3.29 -5.06 -7.54
C LEU A 179 -2.79 -6.06 -8.59
N HIS A 180 -3.67 -6.92 -9.09
CA HIS A 180 -3.32 -7.92 -10.09
C HIS A 180 -2.75 -7.29 -11.38
N TRP A 181 -3.36 -6.21 -11.86
CA TRP A 181 -2.82 -5.45 -13.00
C TRP A 181 -1.41 -4.91 -12.74
N SER A 182 -1.12 -4.48 -11.50
CA SER A 182 0.17 -3.91 -11.13
C SER A 182 1.28 -4.94 -10.95
N GLU A 183 0.96 -6.23 -10.83
CA GLU A 183 1.94 -7.30 -10.54
C GLU A 183 3.10 -7.35 -11.52
N LYS A 184 2.82 -7.08 -12.81
CA LYS A 184 3.84 -7.04 -13.88
C LYS A 184 4.84 -5.88 -13.74
N PHE A 185 4.53 -4.88 -12.92
CA PHE A 185 5.38 -3.72 -12.66
C PHE A 185 6.00 -3.75 -11.26
N THR A 186 5.62 -4.69 -10.39
CA THR A 186 6.17 -4.82 -9.03
C THR A 186 7.13 -6.00 -8.93
N ASP A 187 8.13 -5.93 -8.04
CA ASP A 187 8.77 -7.17 -7.58
C ASP A 187 8.01 -7.77 -6.39
N ARG A 188 8.44 -8.95 -5.93
CA ARG A 188 7.75 -9.71 -4.88
C ARG A 188 7.56 -8.92 -3.59
N ASN A 189 8.53 -8.09 -3.19
CA ASN A 189 8.43 -7.34 -1.94
C ASN A 189 7.44 -6.19 -2.09
N SER A 190 7.54 -5.43 -3.19
CA SER A 190 6.60 -4.34 -3.45
C SER A 190 5.18 -4.87 -3.65
N ASP A 191 5.00 -6.00 -4.33
CA ASP A 191 3.70 -6.69 -4.48
C ASP A 191 3.08 -7.03 -3.11
N LEU A 192 3.85 -7.66 -2.21
CA LEU A 192 3.40 -7.96 -0.85
C LEU A 192 3.00 -6.68 -0.11
N LEU A 193 3.84 -5.64 -0.19
CA LEU A 193 3.58 -4.36 0.46
C LEU A 193 2.26 -3.73 -0.03
N PHE A 194 2.03 -3.65 -1.34
CA PHE A 194 0.78 -3.09 -1.87
C PHE A 194 -0.45 -3.90 -1.45
N ARG A 195 -0.35 -5.23 -1.46
CA ARG A 195 -1.47 -6.10 -1.03
C ARG A 195 -1.79 -5.91 0.46
N LEU A 196 -0.78 -5.88 1.33
CA LEU A 196 -0.97 -5.63 2.76
C LEU A 196 -1.49 -4.22 3.04
N ALA A 197 -0.94 -3.20 2.36
CA ALA A 197 -1.33 -1.81 2.51
C ALA A 197 -2.83 -1.60 2.27
N LEU A 198 -3.39 -2.20 1.21
CA LEU A 198 -4.81 -2.09 0.93
C LEU A 198 -5.69 -2.79 1.98
N ASN A 199 -5.27 -3.96 2.47
CA ASN A 199 -6.01 -4.67 3.50
C ASN A 199 -6.02 -3.88 4.82
N ILE A 200 -4.84 -3.39 5.25
CA ILE A 200 -4.72 -2.63 6.50
C ILE A 200 -5.44 -1.29 6.40
N ARG A 201 -5.35 -0.59 5.27
CA ARG A 201 -6.12 0.64 5.06
C ARG A 201 -7.61 0.40 5.20
N ASN A 202 -8.14 -0.68 4.61
CA ASN A 202 -9.56 -1.01 4.70
C ASN A 202 -9.97 -1.32 6.15
N LEU A 203 -9.16 -2.12 6.88
CA LEU A 203 -9.38 -2.39 8.31
C LEU A 203 -9.46 -1.11 9.14
N LEU A 204 -8.47 -0.22 8.99
CA LEU A 204 -8.40 1.03 9.74
C LEU A 204 -9.55 1.98 9.37
N ALA A 205 -9.94 2.03 8.09
CA ALA A 205 -11.04 2.86 7.63
C ALA A 205 -12.42 2.39 8.14
N HIS A 206 -12.57 1.10 8.44
CA HIS A 206 -13.82 0.53 8.97
C HIS A 206 -13.84 0.44 10.49
N GLY A 207 -12.76 0.82 11.18
CA GLY A 207 -12.68 0.75 12.64
C GLY A 207 -12.77 -0.68 13.19
N GLU A 208 -12.43 -1.68 12.38
CA GLU A 208 -12.63 -3.10 12.74
C GLU A 208 -11.65 -3.57 13.82
N ASN A 209 -10.55 -2.84 14.05
CA ASN A 209 -9.57 -3.13 15.10
C ASN A 209 -8.96 -1.83 15.66
N GLU A 210 -8.96 -1.71 16.99
CA GLU A 210 -8.39 -0.57 17.72
C GLU A 210 -6.97 -0.90 18.22
N TRP A 211 -6.00 -0.91 17.30
CA TRP A 211 -4.59 -1.00 17.69
C TRP A 211 -4.00 0.38 17.92
N GLU A 212 -3.17 0.50 18.96
CA GLU A 212 -2.32 1.67 19.13
C GLU A 212 -1.20 1.64 18.09
N LEU A 213 -1.23 2.57 17.13
CA LEU A 213 -0.30 2.61 16.01
C LEU A 213 0.89 3.51 16.31
N TYR A 214 2.06 3.19 15.73
CA TYR A 214 3.31 3.92 15.95
C TYR A 214 4.06 4.18 14.63
N PRO A 215 3.49 4.96 13.69
CA PRO A 215 4.13 5.21 12.41
C PRO A 215 5.40 6.05 12.56
N PHE A 216 6.42 5.71 11.77
CA PHE A 216 7.67 6.47 11.68
C PHE A 216 7.85 7.09 10.28
N LYS A 217 8.61 8.19 10.22
CA LYS A 217 8.88 8.89 8.95
C LYS A 217 9.52 7.97 7.91
N GLU A 218 10.37 7.05 8.34
CA GLU A 218 11.04 6.09 7.46
C GLU A 218 10.03 5.19 6.72
N SER A 219 8.86 4.93 7.30
CA SER A 219 7.79 4.18 6.65
C SER A 219 7.11 5.00 5.54
N VAL A 220 7.03 6.33 5.69
CA VAL A 220 6.57 7.23 4.61
C VAL A 220 7.61 7.31 3.51
N GLU A 221 8.89 7.42 3.85
CA GLU A 221 10.01 7.40 2.90
C GLU A 221 9.97 6.11 2.06
N SER A 222 9.87 4.95 2.71
CA SER A 222 9.79 3.65 2.03
C SER A 222 8.51 3.48 1.22
N SER A 223 7.37 4.00 1.68
CA SER A 223 6.13 4.03 0.89
C SER A 223 6.30 4.86 -0.38
N SER A 224 6.90 6.05 -0.26
CA SER A 224 7.16 6.95 -1.40
C SER A 224 8.09 6.30 -2.43
N TYR A 225 9.11 5.56 -1.96
CA TYR A 225 10.04 4.81 -2.79
C TYR A 225 9.34 3.68 -3.54
N ALA A 226 8.52 2.88 -2.86
CA ALA A 226 7.77 1.78 -3.47
C ALA A 226 6.80 2.28 -4.56
N VAL A 227 6.08 3.37 -4.30
CA VAL A 227 5.24 4.03 -5.31
C VAL A 227 6.08 4.44 -6.51
N GLY A 228 7.19 5.14 -6.28
CA GLY A 228 8.06 5.59 -7.33
C GLY A 228 8.56 4.48 -8.24
N LYS A 229 9.01 3.37 -7.66
CA LYS A 229 9.53 2.21 -8.40
C LYS A 229 8.51 1.66 -9.40
N VAL A 230 7.23 1.64 -9.03
CA VAL A 230 6.14 1.27 -9.94
C VAL A 230 5.96 2.31 -11.03
N LEU A 231 5.99 3.61 -10.69
CA LEU A 231 5.87 4.68 -11.66
C LEU A 231 6.99 4.67 -12.71
N ASP A 232 8.23 4.37 -12.31
CA ASP A 232 9.37 4.28 -13.24
C ASP A 232 9.20 3.14 -14.22
N ARG A 233 8.78 1.97 -13.74
CA ARG A 233 8.60 0.79 -14.58
C ARG A 233 7.48 0.94 -15.61
N ILE A 234 6.53 1.84 -15.38
CA ILE A 234 5.43 2.13 -16.30
C ILE A 234 5.83 3.18 -17.36
N LYS A 235 6.79 4.04 -17.07
CA LYS A 235 7.32 5.03 -18.02
C LYS A 235 8.26 4.42 -19.08
N LEU A 236 8.60 3.13 -18.92
CA LEU A 236 9.43 2.35 -19.85
C LEU A 236 8.61 1.80 -21.02
#